data_AF-A0A2E0UI26-F1
#
_entry.id   AF-A0A2E0UI26-F1
#
_cell.length_a   1.000
_cell.length_b   1.000
_cell.length_c   1.000
_cell.angle_alpha   90.00
_cell.angle_beta   90.00
_cell.angle_gamma   90.00
#
_symmetry.space_group_name_H-M   'P 1'
#
loop_
_entity.id
_entity.type
_entity.pdbx_description
1 polymer ?
#
loop_
_entity_poly.entity_id
_entity_poly.type
_entity_poly.pdbx_seq_one_letter_code
_entity_poly.pdbx_strand_id
1 'polypeptide(L)'
;MKNLVPFALLALLMSIGIEAGAQSLRPELMYFRFDESGQSTVQNMAVPATRVSTSATLNGGMTQGSTGQFGTALVGTGGSSSSDYVSTGWSPNLGNSSWTISVWFNNVPSTTSLQYFFGDNDAGSWRAFTGGVAGAGNVMLRGPVEDITVNNISGSATVVHFVYDASAGQLLGYRNGVLQTTVTQSAINITSTGDFKIGGYSSSDGLPNGALMDEFRMYNRALSATEIAMSWDKSVLAPPAPNDAGIASIDSPLDFCAGTLPVTVTLVNYGSNQLTSATINWEINGVAQTPYSWSGTLDTNDISSRSTQVTLGNYTFNSNVPYAITVWTESPNGVQDTTNYNDTVAVVRKAAISGTMSIGPSGDYTNFTDAIDDLVTNGVCGPVVFKVAPGTYTEQIELN
;
A
#
# COMPACT_ATOMS: atom_id res chain seq x y z
N MET A 1 5.49 41.00 -41.55
CA MET A 1 6.01 40.71 -40.20
C MET A 1 4.84 40.76 -39.23
N LYS A 2 4.16 39.64 -39.02
CA LYS A 2 3.14 39.46 -37.98
C LYS A 2 3.61 38.27 -37.15
N ASN A 3 3.92 38.54 -35.89
CA ASN A 3 4.45 37.57 -34.93
C ASN A 3 3.38 36.51 -34.65
N LEU A 4 3.69 35.24 -34.95
CA LEU A 4 3.00 34.10 -34.34
C LEU A 4 3.61 33.88 -32.96
N VAL A 5 2.78 33.95 -31.92
CA VAL A 5 3.08 33.40 -30.60
C VAL A 5 2.63 31.94 -30.63
N PRO A 6 3.48 30.95 -30.34
CA PRO A 6 3.03 29.57 -30.25
C PRO A 6 2.30 29.37 -28.92
N PHE A 7 1.03 28.93 -29.00
CA PHE A 7 0.32 28.38 -27.86
C PHE A 7 1.01 27.08 -27.45
N ALA A 8 1.62 27.06 -26.26
CA ALA A 8 2.08 25.83 -25.63
C ALA A 8 0.85 25.02 -25.21
N LEU A 9 0.60 23.91 -25.89
CA LEU A 9 -0.38 22.92 -25.49
C LEU A 9 0.17 22.20 -24.25
N LEU A 10 -0.26 22.64 -23.06
CA LEU A 10 0.02 21.95 -21.81
C LEU A 10 -0.84 20.67 -21.80
N ALA A 11 -0.26 19.56 -22.24
CA ALA A 11 -0.83 18.24 -22.05
C ALA A 11 -0.84 17.95 -20.55
N LEU A 12 -1.98 18.19 -19.91
CA LEU A 12 -2.25 17.72 -18.57
C LEU A 12 -2.41 16.21 -18.65
N LEU A 13 -1.33 15.47 -18.43
CA LEU A 13 -1.41 14.04 -18.12
C LEU A 13 -2.18 13.92 -16.80
N MET A 14 -3.49 13.71 -16.87
CA MET A 14 -4.24 13.13 -15.78
C MET A 14 -3.78 11.68 -15.66
N SER A 15 -2.83 11.46 -14.76
CA SER A 15 -2.56 10.13 -14.22
C SER A 15 -3.85 9.61 -13.60
N ILE A 16 -4.50 8.65 -14.26
CA ILE A 16 -5.63 7.91 -13.71
C ILE A 16 -5.04 7.01 -12.62
N GLY A 17 -4.93 7.55 -11.42
CA GLY A 17 -4.71 6.77 -10.21
C GLY A 17 -6.01 6.04 -9.90
N ILE A 18 -6.04 4.73 -10.16
CA ILE A 18 -7.04 3.86 -9.55
C ILE A 18 -6.59 3.72 -8.09
N GLU A 19 -7.16 4.52 -7.20
CA GLU A 19 -6.96 4.33 -5.77
C GLU A 19 -7.79 3.11 -5.34
N ALA A 20 -7.09 2.01 -5.05
CA ALA A 20 -7.68 0.84 -4.40
C ALA A 20 -8.19 1.26 -3.02
N GLY A 21 -9.38 0.76 -2.62
CA GLY A 21 -10.02 1.10 -1.34
C GLY A 21 -9.07 0.96 -0.15
N ALA A 22 -9.30 1.77 0.89
CA ALA A 22 -8.42 1.91 2.04
C ALA A 22 -8.10 0.54 2.69
N GLN A 23 -6.96 -0.04 2.31
CA GLN A 23 -6.48 -1.29 2.90
C GLN A 23 -5.91 -1.02 4.29
N SER A 24 -6.08 -1.98 5.20
CA SER A 24 -5.53 -1.90 6.55
C SER A 24 -4.03 -1.61 6.51
N LEU A 25 -3.57 -0.62 7.30
CA LEU A 25 -2.15 -0.30 7.48
C LEU A 25 -1.41 -1.36 8.33
N ARG A 26 -2.15 -2.27 8.96
CA ARG A 26 -1.59 -3.38 9.74
C ARG A 26 -0.98 -4.41 8.78
N PRO A 27 0.31 -4.78 8.94
CA PRO A 27 0.97 -5.72 8.04
C PRO A 27 0.33 -7.10 8.03
N GLU A 28 0.32 -7.75 6.87
CA GLU A 28 -0.26 -9.08 6.70
C GLU A 28 0.66 -10.19 7.21
N LEU A 29 1.98 -10.05 7.07
CA LEU A 29 2.94 -11.14 7.29
C LEU A 29 3.65 -11.06 8.65
N MET A 30 4.32 -9.94 8.92
CA MET A 30 5.08 -9.74 10.16
C MET A 30 4.87 -8.35 10.73
N TYR A 31 4.77 -8.28 12.05
CA TYR A 31 4.88 -7.04 12.78
C TYR A 31 5.46 -7.29 14.18
N PHE A 32 6.76 -7.01 14.33
CA PHE A 32 7.48 -7.14 15.59
C PHE A 32 7.83 -5.75 16.13
N ARG A 33 7.37 -5.46 17.35
CA ARG A 33 7.54 -4.18 18.05
C ARG A 33 8.61 -4.21 19.13
N PHE A 34 9.11 -5.40 19.46
CA PHE A 34 10.14 -5.60 20.46
C PHE A 34 9.86 -4.89 21.79
N ASP A 35 8.63 -4.99 22.27
CA ASP A 35 8.11 -4.32 23.48
C ASP A 35 8.16 -5.22 24.72
N GLU A 36 8.49 -6.49 24.54
CA GLU A 36 8.50 -7.52 25.56
C GLU A 36 9.83 -7.52 26.33
N SER A 37 10.18 -6.37 26.92
CA SER A 37 11.42 -6.16 27.66
C SER A 37 11.70 -7.29 28.67
N GLY A 38 12.88 -7.87 28.60
CA GLY A 38 13.31 -9.00 29.43
C GLY A 38 12.82 -10.39 28.97
N GLN A 39 12.02 -10.47 27.91
CA GLN A 39 11.60 -11.73 27.29
C GLN A 39 12.52 -12.12 26.13
N SER A 40 12.67 -13.43 25.91
CA SER A 40 13.40 -14.00 24.76
C SER A 40 12.49 -14.25 23.55
N THR A 41 11.26 -13.75 23.57
CA THR A 41 10.29 -13.86 22.48
C THR A 41 9.60 -12.53 22.27
N VAL A 42 9.21 -12.25 21.02
CA VAL A 42 8.44 -11.08 20.60
C VAL A 42 7.20 -11.55 19.85
N GLN A 43 6.03 -10.99 20.16
CA GLN A 43 4.79 -11.41 19.52
C GLN A 43 4.71 -10.88 18.09
N ASN A 44 4.22 -11.70 17.15
CA ASN A 44 3.89 -11.23 15.81
C ASN A 44 2.49 -10.59 15.82
N MET A 45 2.49 -9.26 15.74
CA MET A 45 1.30 -8.43 15.76
C MET A 45 0.70 -8.19 14.37
N ALA A 46 1.16 -8.88 13.32
CA ALA A 46 0.52 -8.83 12.01
C ALA A 46 -0.93 -9.34 12.06
N VAL A 47 -1.66 -9.18 10.96
CA VAL A 47 -3.04 -9.66 10.81
C VAL A 47 -3.09 -11.17 11.15
N PRO A 48 -3.85 -11.60 12.19
CA PRO A 48 -3.79 -12.96 12.68
C PRO A 48 -4.09 -14.06 11.65
N ALA A 49 -4.92 -13.75 10.65
CA ALA A 49 -5.31 -14.68 9.60
C ALA A 49 -4.20 -14.96 8.58
N THR A 50 -3.25 -14.03 8.41
CA THR A 50 -2.23 -14.08 7.34
C THR A 50 -0.80 -14.09 7.87
N ARG A 51 -0.60 -13.79 9.17
CA ARG A 51 0.72 -13.72 9.77
C ARG A 51 1.47 -15.03 9.62
N VAL A 52 2.77 -14.93 9.35
CA VAL A 52 3.59 -16.09 9.01
C VAL A 52 4.06 -16.92 10.22
N SER A 53 3.95 -16.33 11.41
CA SER A 53 4.20 -16.97 12.70
C SER A 53 3.43 -16.23 13.80
N THR A 54 3.24 -16.86 14.96
CA THR A 54 2.59 -16.21 16.12
C THR A 54 3.56 -15.33 16.91
N SER A 55 4.84 -15.65 16.87
CA SER A 55 5.93 -14.96 17.58
C SER A 55 7.27 -15.27 16.92
N ALA A 56 8.29 -14.47 17.23
CA ALA A 56 9.69 -14.74 16.91
C ALA A 56 10.51 -14.94 18.19
N THR A 57 11.63 -15.66 18.08
CA THR A 57 12.52 -16.00 19.19
C THR A 57 13.83 -15.23 19.08
N LEU A 58 14.23 -14.54 20.15
CA LEU A 58 15.54 -13.92 20.28
C LEU A 58 16.55 -14.98 20.70
N ASN A 59 17.54 -15.24 19.85
CA ASN A 59 18.64 -16.17 20.14
C ASN A 59 19.90 -15.37 20.50
N GLY A 60 20.76 -15.99 21.32
CA GLY A 60 22.05 -15.43 21.67
C GLY A 60 21.96 -14.32 22.71
N GLY A 61 22.66 -13.22 22.46
CA GLY A 61 22.73 -12.05 23.33
C GLY A 61 21.72 -10.94 22.98
N MET A 62 20.95 -11.10 21.90
CA MET A 62 19.90 -10.15 21.52
C MET A 62 18.89 -9.93 22.66
N THR A 63 18.53 -8.68 22.92
CA THR A 63 17.56 -8.32 23.96
C THR A 63 16.54 -7.30 23.45
N GLN A 64 15.43 -7.17 24.18
CA GLN A 64 14.41 -6.14 23.97
C GLN A 64 14.57 -5.08 25.07
N GLY A 65 14.68 -3.81 24.70
CA GLY A 65 14.90 -2.71 25.62
C GLY A 65 15.30 -1.42 24.90
N SER A 66 15.80 -0.44 25.67
CA SER A 66 16.03 0.94 25.18
C SER A 66 14.76 1.61 24.63
N THR A 67 14.83 2.87 24.22
CA THR A 67 13.68 3.56 23.63
C THR A 67 13.61 3.28 22.12
N GLY A 68 12.52 2.65 21.70
CA GLY A 68 12.17 2.43 20.30
C GLY A 68 11.40 3.60 19.69
N GLN A 69 10.82 3.37 18.52
CA GLN A 69 9.89 4.31 17.89
C GLN A 69 8.59 4.40 18.71
N PHE A 70 8.05 3.26 19.13
CA PHE A 70 6.84 3.17 19.96
C PHE A 70 7.00 2.14 21.07
N GLY A 71 7.73 2.51 22.12
CA GLY A 71 7.97 1.63 23.27
C GLY A 71 9.45 1.27 23.37
N THR A 72 9.77 -0.02 23.32
CA THR A 72 11.16 -0.50 23.33
C THR A 72 11.62 -1.01 21.97
N ALA A 73 12.87 -1.45 21.86
CA ALA A 73 13.45 -1.89 20.60
C ALA A 73 14.25 -3.18 20.77
N LEU A 74 14.51 -3.87 19.67
CA LEU A 74 15.55 -4.88 19.59
C LEU A 74 16.92 -4.20 19.73
N VAL A 75 17.75 -4.71 20.64
CA VAL A 75 19.10 -4.20 20.90
C VAL A 75 20.11 -5.14 20.25
N GLY A 76 20.88 -4.58 19.30
CA GLY A 76 21.96 -5.29 18.63
C GLY A 76 23.19 -5.48 19.50
N THR A 77 23.85 -6.61 19.30
CA THR A 77 25.08 -7.03 19.99
C THR A 77 26.30 -7.01 19.06
N GLY A 78 26.08 -6.95 17.74
CA GLY A 78 27.08 -7.13 16.71
C GLY A 78 27.61 -8.57 16.59
N GLY A 79 27.01 -9.55 17.26
CA GLY A 79 27.47 -10.93 17.29
C GLY A 79 27.17 -11.72 16.00
N SER A 80 27.77 -12.91 15.89
CA SER A 80 27.56 -13.78 14.73
C SER A 80 26.15 -14.37 14.69
N SER A 81 25.51 -14.25 13.53
CA SER A 81 24.18 -14.78 13.24
C SER A 81 24.10 -16.31 13.27
N SER A 82 25.20 -17.03 13.53
CA SER A 82 25.13 -18.48 13.84
C SER A 82 24.38 -18.76 15.14
N SER A 83 24.41 -17.82 16.08
CA SER A 83 23.79 -17.94 17.40
C SER A 83 23.08 -16.68 17.88
N ASP A 84 23.31 -15.54 17.23
CA ASP A 84 22.88 -14.22 17.70
C ASP A 84 21.99 -13.54 16.65
N TYR A 85 20.68 -13.82 16.74
CA TYR A 85 19.67 -13.33 15.78
C TYR A 85 18.26 -13.58 16.31
N VAL A 86 17.27 -12.88 15.75
CA VAL A 86 15.86 -13.16 15.92
C VAL A 86 15.41 -14.16 14.86
N SER A 87 14.99 -15.34 15.28
CA SER A 87 14.39 -16.36 14.42
C SER A 87 12.90 -16.07 14.26
N THR A 88 12.45 -15.78 13.03
CA THR A 88 11.02 -15.49 12.78
C THR A 88 10.18 -16.76 12.71
N GLY A 89 10.83 -17.91 12.48
CA GLY A 89 10.17 -19.19 12.24
C GLY A 89 9.51 -19.26 10.87
N TRP A 90 9.73 -18.26 10.01
CA TRP A 90 9.18 -18.20 8.67
C TRP A 90 10.23 -18.57 7.64
N SER A 91 9.87 -19.53 6.79
CA SER A 91 10.54 -19.77 5.53
C SER A 91 9.87 -18.95 4.42
N PRO A 92 10.55 -17.92 3.87
CA PRO A 92 10.00 -17.07 2.83
C PRO A 92 9.28 -17.83 1.72
N ASN A 93 8.06 -17.42 1.40
CA ASN A 93 7.22 -18.08 0.40
C ASN A 93 6.32 -17.07 -0.37
N LEU A 94 6.88 -15.94 -0.77
CA LEU A 94 6.14 -14.86 -1.45
C LEU A 94 5.90 -15.14 -2.93
N GLY A 95 6.65 -16.08 -3.51
CA GLY A 95 6.62 -16.32 -4.94
C GLY A 95 7.07 -15.07 -5.69
N ASN A 96 6.29 -14.69 -6.71
CA ASN A 96 6.54 -13.52 -7.55
C ASN A 96 5.71 -12.28 -7.14
N SER A 97 5.03 -12.34 -6.01
CA SER A 97 4.10 -11.30 -5.54
C SER A 97 4.84 -10.05 -5.08
N SER A 98 4.17 -8.90 -5.14
CA SER A 98 4.63 -7.65 -4.52
C SER A 98 4.79 -7.81 -3.00
N TRP A 99 5.66 -7.02 -2.39
CA TRP A 99 5.86 -7.01 -0.93
C TRP A 99 6.44 -5.68 -0.46
N THR A 100 6.31 -5.41 0.84
CA THR A 100 6.94 -4.26 1.50
C THR A 100 7.58 -4.70 2.81
N ILE A 101 8.80 -4.25 3.08
CA ILE A 101 9.42 -4.31 4.40
C ILE A 101 9.55 -2.88 4.91
N SER A 102 9.10 -2.62 6.14
CA SER A 102 9.35 -1.38 6.87
C SER A 102 10.10 -1.69 8.16
N VAL A 103 11.06 -0.85 8.51
CA VAL A 103 11.87 -1.03 9.71
C VAL A 103 12.31 0.32 10.24
N TRP A 104 12.21 0.51 11.55
CA TRP A 104 12.82 1.63 12.25
C TRP A 104 14.21 1.24 12.74
N PHE A 105 15.15 2.17 12.56
CA PHE A 105 16.52 2.07 13.02
C PHE A 105 16.87 3.24 13.92
N ASN A 106 17.73 3.00 14.90
CA ASN A 106 18.45 4.07 15.60
C ASN A 106 19.83 3.56 16.03
N ASN A 107 20.74 4.48 16.38
CA ASN A 107 22.11 4.15 16.79
C ASN A 107 22.88 3.28 15.78
N VAL A 108 22.49 3.25 14.51
CA VAL A 108 23.26 2.57 13.46
C VAL A 108 24.59 3.30 13.29
N PRO A 109 25.73 2.62 13.43
CA PRO A 109 27.02 3.28 13.40
C PRO A 109 27.41 3.61 11.95
N SER A 110 28.06 4.76 11.74
CA SER A 110 28.59 5.13 10.43
C SER A 110 29.95 4.46 10.21
N THR A 111 29.94 3.19 9.81
CA THR A 111 31.17 2.40 9.58
C THR A 111 31.09 1.62 8.28
N THR A 112 32.25 1.22 7.75
CA THR A 112 32.34 0.33 6.59
C THR A 112 32.38 -1.15 6.98
N SER A 113 32.30 -1.48 8.28
CA SER A 113 32.21 -2.87 8.73
C SER A 113 30.90 -3.48 8.26
N LEU A 114 30.98 -4.63 7.59
CA LEU A 114 29.82 -5.29 7.01
C LEU A 114 29.01 -5.99 8.11
N GLN A 115 27.78 -5.55 8.32
CA GLN A 115 26.86 -6.08 9.34
C GLN A 115 25.44 -6.15 8.81
N TYR A 116 24.67 -7.14 9.24
CA TYR A 116 23.39 -7.50 8.62
C TYR A 116 22.20 -7.17 9.51
N PHE A 117 21.19 -6.56 8.91
CA PHE A 117 19.95 -6.20 9.60
C PHE A 117 18.92 -7.32 9.54
N PHE A 118 18.80 -8.00 8.41
CA PHE A 118 17.88 -9.11 8.23
C PHE A 118 18.21 -9.86 6.94
N GLY A 119 17.69 -11.07 6.82
CA GLY A 119 17.70 -11.81 5.56
C GLY A 119 17.60 -13.31 5.72
N ASP A 120 17.57 -13.96 4.56
CA ASP A 120 17.59 -15.41 4.42
C ASP A 120 18.58 -15.80 3.32
N ASN A 121 19.50 -16.71 3.66
CA ASN A 121 20.50 -17.22 2.74
C ASN A 121 19.90 -18.06 1.62
N ASP A 122 18.87 -18.84 1.94
CA ASP A 122 18.28 -19.83 1.05
C ASP A 122 17.20 -19.20 0.15
N ALA A 123 16.75 -17.98 0.49
CA ALA A 123 15.91 -17.12 -0.36
C ALA A 123 16.71 -16.37 -1.43
N GLY A 124 17.63 -17.04 -2.15
CA GLY A 124 18.51 -16.39 -3.12
C GLY A 124 19.45 -15.34 -2.50
N SER A 125 19.82 -15.54 -1.23
CA SER A 125 20.59 -14.58 -0.44
C SER A 125 19.92 -13.20 -0.28
N TRP A 126 18.60 -13.18 -0.14
CA TRP A 126 17.84 -11.96 0.13
C TRP A 126 18.17 -11.38 1.50
N ARG A 127 18.77 -10.19 1.54
CA ARG A 127 19.35 -9.62 2.77
C ARG A 127 19.50 -8.11 2.73
N ALA A 128 19.42 -7.49 3.90
CA ALA A 128 19.77 -6.08 4.10
C ALA A 128 20.95 -5.91 5.05
N PHE A 129 21.85 -4.98 4.73
CA PHE A 129 23.08 -4.77 5.48
C PHE A 129 23.56 -3.32 5.42
N THR A 130 24.48 -2.99 6.34
CA THR A 130 25.24 -1.74 6.36
C THR A 130 26.74 -2.01 6.20
N GLY A 131 27.51 -0.97 5.89
CA GLY A 131 28.93 -1.09 5.61
C GLY A 131 29.24 -1.85 4.31
N GLY A 132 30.49 -2.25 4.12
CA GLY A 132 30.97 -2.84 2.87
C GLY A 132 30.56 -1.99 1.66
N VAL A 133 29.89 -2.64 0.69
CA VAL A 133 29.40 -1.99 -0.53
C VAL A 133 28.18 -1.09 -0.32
N ALA A 134 27.46 -1.20 0.80
CA ALA A 134 26.42 -0.23 1.16
C ALA A 134 27.05 1.13 1.50
N GLY A 135 28.32 1.14 1.91
CA GLY A 135 29.00 2.32 2.41
C GLY A 135 28.62 2.64 3.86
N ALA A 136 29.33 3.61 4.44
CA ALA A 136 29.15 3.98 5.84
C ALA A 136 27.81 4.68 6.08
N GLY A 137 27.04 4.18 7.05
CA GLY A 137 25.80 4.82 7.51
C GLY A 137 24.60 4.66 6.58
N ASN A 138 24.66 3.72 5.63
CA ASN A 138 23.58 3.42 4.70
C ASN A 138 23.04 2.00 4.95
N VAL A 139 21.87 1.70 4.40
CA VAL A 139 21.36 0.33 4.27
C VAL A 139 21.18 -0.03 2.80
N MET A 140 21.66 -1.21 2.42
CA MET A 140 21.42 -1.79 1.10
C MET A 140 20.59 -3.06 1.25
N LEU A 141 19.59 -3.23 0.37
CA LEU A 141 18.92 -4.51 0.14
C LEU A 141 19.48 -5.15 -1.13
N ARG A 142 19.75 -6.46 -1.07
CA ARG A 142 20.37 -7.25 -2.16
C ARG A 142 19.86 -8.69 -2.14
N GLY A 143 19.97 -9.38 -3.28
CA GLY A 143 19.93 -10.83 -3.37
C GLY A 143 19.26 -11.26 -4.67
N PRO A 144 18.04 -11.81 -4.61
CA PRO A 144 17.22 -12.03 -5.79
C PRO A 144 16.65 -10.70 -6.37
N VAL A 145 16.89 -9.59 -5.68
CA VAL A 145 16.57 -8.22 -6.12
C VAL A 145 17.82 -7.49 -6.59
N GLU A 146 17.63 -6.50 -7.46
CA GLU A 146 18.64 -5.51 -7.80
C GLU A 146 19.06 -4.74 -6.54
N ASP A 147 20.32 -4.29 -6.53
CA ASP A 147 20.85 -3.51 -5.42
C ASP A 147 20.10 -2.19 -5.27
N ILE A 148 19.55 -1.96 -4.08
CA ILE A 148 18.91 -0.70 -3.74
C ILE A 148 19.44 -0.20 -2.40
N THR A 149 19.84 1.07 -2.35
CA THR A 149 20.46 1.67 -1.17
C THR A 149 19.65 2.86 -0.68
N VAL A 150 19.32 2.86 0.62
CA VAL A 150 18.77 4.02 1.32
C VAL A 150 19.87 4.63 2.18
N ASN A 151 20.23 5.87 1.85
CA ASN A 151 21.37 6.54 2.47
C ASN A 151 21.03 7.19 3.82
N ASN A 152 22.06 7.45 4.63
CA ASN A 152 21.99 8.22 5.88
C ASN A 152 20.97 7.68 6.90
N ILE A 153 21.08 6.41 7.25
CA ILE A 153 20.34 5.80 8.37
C ILE A 153 21.11 5.88 9.70
N SER A 154 22.38 6.29 9.66
CA SER A 154 23.20 6.52 10.86
C SER A 154 22.95 7.89 11.50
N GLY A 155 23.00 7.96 12.84
CA GLY A 155 23.07 9.21 13.60
C GLY A 155 21.75 9.71 14.19
N SER A 156 20.60 9.33 13.61
CA SER A 156 19.28 9.61 14.17
C SER A 156 18.30 8.49 13.87
N ALA A 157 17.25 8.41 14.68
CA ALA A 157 16.10 7.55 14.43
C ALA A 157 15.58 7.73 13.00
N THR A 158 15.47 6.63 12.25
CA THR A 158 15.15 6.63 10.83
C THR A 158 14.29 5.42 10.49
N VAL A 159 13.21 5.63 9.75
CA VAL A 159 12.38 4.55 9.20
C VAL A 159 12.72 4.34 7.74
N VAL A 160 12.96 3.09 7.36
CA VAL A 160 13.24 2.68 5.99
C VAL A 160 12.13 1.77 5.48
N HIS A 161 11.66 2.03 4.27
CA HIS A 161 10.81 1.08 3.55
C HIS A 161 11.52 0.60 2.29
N PHE A 162 11.46 -0.70 2.04
CA PHE A 162 11.73 -1.30 0.75
C PHE A 162 10.42 -1.86 0.18
N VAL A 163 10.04 -1.41 -1.02
CA VAL A 163 8.78 -1.79 -1.68
C VAL A 163 9.11 -2.44 -3.01
N TYR A 164 8.76 -3.71 -3.18
CA TYR A 164 8.75 -4.35 -4.48
C TYR A 164 7.33 -4.34 -5.04
N ASP A 165 7.17 -3.64 -6.17
CA ASP A 165 5.93 -3.63 -6.95
C ASP A 165 6.13 -4.46 -8.22
N ALA A 166 5.61 -5.70 -8.17
CA ALA A 166 5.68 -6.64 -9.29
C ALA A 166 4.88 -6.16 -10.50
N SER A 167 3.81 -5.39 -10.29
CA SER A 167 2.97 -4.88 -11.37
C SER A 167 3.64 -3.73 -12.12
N ALA A 168 4.33 -2.85 -11.37
CA ALA A 168 5.10 -1.74 -11.94
C ALA A 168 6.51 -2.16 -12.42
N GLY A 169 7.01 -3.33 -12.01
CA GLY A 169 8.38 -3.78 -12.30
C GLY A 169 9.42 -2.91 -11.61
N GLN A 170 9.18 -2.53 -10.36
CA GLN A 170 10.03 -1.57 -9.62
C GLN A 170 10.34 -2.03 -8.20
N LEU A 171 11.51 -1.63 -7.73
CA LEU A 171 11.92 -1.69 -6.33
C LEU A 171 12.17 -0.26 -5.85
N LEU A 172 11.53 0.13 -4.76
CA LEU A 172 11.56 1.49 -4.22
C LEU A 172 12.14 1.51 -2.82
N GLY A 173 12.91 2.55 -2.50
CA GLY A 173 13.49 2.80 -1.19
C GLY A 173 13.02 4.12 -0.63
N TYR A 174 12.35 4.10 0.52
CA TYR A 174 11.88 5.30 1.23
C TYR A 174 12.65 5.50 2.53
N ARG A 175 12.81 6.76 2.93
CA ARG A 175 13.34 7.15 4.24
C ARG A 175 12.40 8.16 4.88
N ASN A 176 11.95 7.89 6.09
CA ASN A 176 11.05 8.76 6.86
C ASN A 176 9.84 9.23 6.04
N GLY A 177 9.17 8.27 5.38
CA GLY A 177 8.00 8.55 4.54
C GLY A 177 8.30 9.11 3.15
N VAL A 178 9.54 9.49 2.84
CA VAL A 178 9.92 10.16 1.58
C VAL A 178 10.68 9.22 0.67
N LEU A 179 10.25 9.10 -0.59
CA LEU A 179 10.94 8.31 -1.62
C LEU A 179 12.38 8.82 -1.82
N GLN A 180 13.35 7.92 -1.75
CA GLN A 180 14.77 8.25 -1.94
C GLN A 180 15.32 7.70 -3.25
N THR A 181 14.89 6.51 -3.64
CA THR A 181 15.44 5.79 -4.81
C THR A 181 14.41 4.84 -5.41
N THR A 182 14.50 4.65 -6.72
CA THR A 182 13.73 3.69 -7.49
C THR A 182 14.68 2.95 -8.42
N VAL A 183 14.56 1.63 -8.47
CA VAL A 183 15.33 0.74 -9.35
C VAL A 183 14.34 -0.07 -10.18
N THR A 184 14.61 -0.23 -11.47
CA THR A 184 13.85 -1.16 -12.31
C THR A 184 14.11 -2.58 -11.84
N GLN A 185 13.06 -3.35 -11.60
CA GLN A 185 13.15 -4.71 -11.07
C GLN A 185 12.42 -5.67 -12.00
N SER A 186 13.17 -6.61 -12.59
CA SER A 186 12.59 -7.75 -13.29
C SER A 186 11.86 -8.66 -12.31
N ALA A 187 10.91 -9.47 -12.81
CA ALA A 187 10.18 -10.41 -11.98
C ALA A 187 11.13 -11.29 -11.14
N ILE A 188 10.92 -11.30 -9.83
CA ILE A 188 11.68 -12.11 -8.87
C ILE A 188 10.84 -13.27 -8.37
N ASN A 189 11.48 -14.27 -7.74
CA ASN A 189 10.80 -15.32 -7.01
C ASN A 189 11.45 -15.48 -5.63
N ILE A 190 10.74 -15.13 -4.57
CA ILE A 190 11.20 -15.26 -3.18
C ILE A 190 10.57 -16.50 -2.56
N THR A 191 11.31 -17.60 -2.59
CA THR A 191 10.97 -18.83 -1.88
C THR A 191 12.20 -19.39 -1.19
N SER A 192 12.02 -20.02 -0.04
CA SER A 192 13.10 -20.53 0.80
C SER A 192 12.67 -21.74 1.60
N THR A 193 13.65 -22.52 2.04
CA THR A 193 13.52 -23.53 3.09
C THR A 193 14.19 -23.12 4.40
N GLY A 194 14.92 -22.00 4.38
CA GLY A 194 15.64 -21.43 5.53
C GLY A 194 14.73 -20.61 6.44
N ASP A 195 15.29 -20.08 7.52
CA ASP A 195 14.62 -19.14 8.42
C ASP A 195 14.98 -17.71 8.03
N PHE A 196 13.97 -16.85 7.87
CA PHE A 196 14.19 -15.43 7.72
C PHE A 196 14.62 -14.84 9.07
N LYS A 197 15.86 -14.38 9.14
CA LYS A 197 16.45 -13.83 10.36
C LYS A 197 16.24 -12.32 10.41
N ILE A 198 15.89 -11.82 11.60
CA ILE A 198 15.96 -10.39 11.93
C ILE A 198 17.15 -10.17 12.87
N GLY A 199 17.84 -9.04 12.70
CA GLY A 199 19.10 -8.75 13.35
C GLY A 199 20.26 -9.66 12.92
N GLY A 200 20.16 -10.32 11.76
CA GLY A 200 21.19 -11.25 11.29
C GLY A 200 20.96 -11.79 9.87
N TYR A 201 21.99 -12.46 9.33
CA TYR A 201 21.96 -13.17 8.04
C TYR A 201 23.01 -14.28 8.02
N SER A 202 22.60 -15.51 7.65
CA SER A 202 23.47 -16.69 7.60
C SER A 202 24.26 -16.85 8.92
N SER A 203 25.59 -16.90 8.86
CA SER A 203 26.52 -16.88 10.00
C SER A 203 27.30 -15.56 10.15
N SER A 204 26.93 -14.52 9.39
CA SER A 204 27.63 -13.22 9.41
C SER A 204 27.31 -12.40 10.66
N ASP A 205 28.10 -11.37 10.93
CA ASP A 205 27.84 -10.45 12.04
C ASP A 205 26.51 -9.71 11.83
N GLY A 206 25.64 -9.77 12.84
CA GLY A 206 24.28 -9.28 12.81
C GLY A 206 24.13 -7.80 13.13
N LEU A 207 22.99 -7.43 13.72
CA LEU A 207 22.64 -6.06 14.08
C LEU A 207 23.79 -5.42 14.88
N PRO A 208 24.35 -4.26 14.46
CA PRO A 208 25.53 -3.68 15.10
C PRO A 208 25.38 -3.50 16.61
N ASN A 209 26.47 -3.63 17.35
CA ASN A 209 26.45 -3.49 18.81
C ASN A 209 25.90 -2.12 19.23
N GLY A 210 24.82 -2.11 20.00
CA GLY A 210 24.12 -0.91 20.45
C GLY A 210 23.20 -0.25 19.42
N ALA A 211 23.16 -0.75 18.17
CA ALA A 211 22.15 -0.34 17.22
C ALA A 211 20.78 -0.86 17.65
N LEU A 212 19.75 -0.07 17.40
CA LEU A 212 18.37 -0.37 17.75
C LEU A 212 17.57 -0.63 16.48
N MET A 213 16.69 -1.62 16.55
CA MET A 213 15.70 -1.91 15.52
C MET A 213 14.33 -2.02 16.17
N ASP A 214 13.33 -1.38 15.58
CA ASP A 214 11.96 -1.40 16.08
C ASP A 214 10.99 -1.47 14.89
N GLU A 215 9.74 -1.79 15.15
CA GLU A 215 8.64 -1.71 14.20
C GLU A 215 8.96 -2.46 12.89
N PHE A 216 9.50 -3.68 13.02
CA PHE A 216 9.80 -4.53 11.87
C PHE A 216 8.48 -5.05 11.29
N ARG A 217 8.13 -4.53 10.12
CA ARG A 217 6.84 -4.78 9.45
C ARG A 217 7.09 -5.42 8.09
N MET A 218 6.23 -6.38 7.74
CA MET A 218 6.27 -7.03 6.44
C MET A 218 4.86 -7.23 5.88
N TYR A 219 4.66 -6.74 4.67
CA TYR A 219 3.40 -6.75 3.92
C TYR A 219 3.52 -7.68 2.72
N ASN A 220 2.41 -8.34 2.35
CA ASN A 220 2.33 -9.20 1.16
C ASN A 220 1.91 -8.45 -0.10
N ARG A 221 2.16 -7.13 -0.12
CA ARG A 221 1.77 -6.19 -1.17
C ARG A 221 2.74 -5.01 -1.22
N ALA A 222 2.73 -4.30 -2.34
CA ALA A 222 3.40 -3.01 -2.44
C ALA A 222 2.56 -1.96 -1.71
N LEU A 223 3.14 -1.26 -0.73
CA LEU A 223 2.49 -0.09 -0.14
C LEU A 223 2.60 1.10 -1.10
N SER A 224 1.51 1.86 -1.23
CA SER A 224 1.51 3.13 -1.94
C SER A 224 2.30 4.21 -1.17
N ALA A 225 2.72 5.26 -1.86
CA ALA A 225 3.36 6.41 -1.23
C ALA A 225 2.45 7.06 -0.16
N THR A 226 1.13 7.05 -0.38
CA THR A 226 0.13 7.55 0.58
C THR A 226 0.11 6.70 1.85
N GLU A 227 0.05 5.36 1.73
CA GLU A 227 0.08 4.47 2.89
C GLU A 227 1.38 4.61 3.69
N ILE A 228 2.52 4.75 3.01
CA ILE A 228 3.81 5.00 3.65
C ILE A 228 3.79 6.35 4.39
N ALA A 229 3.33 7.42 3.74
CA ALA A 229 3.22 8.74 4.36
C ALA A 229 2.30 8.74 5.60
N MET A 230 1.27 7.89 5.61
CA MET A 230 0.33 7.78 6.73
C MET A 230 0.82 6.91 7.90
N SER A 231 1.75 5.98 7.65
CA SER A 231 2.11 4.93 8.62
C SER A 231 3.55 4.95 9.11
N TRP A 232 4.46 5.67 8.45
CA TRP A 232 5.90 5.58 8.76
C TRP A 232 6.23 6.06 10.18
N ASP A 233 5.58 7.11 10.69
CA ASP A 233 5.79 7.66 12.04
C ASP A 233 4.62 7.45 12.99
N LYS A 234 3.76 6.47 12.68
CA LYS A 234 2.61 6.12 13.52
C LYS A 234 2.62 4.65 13.89
N SER A 235 2.12 4.36 15.10
CA SER A 235 1.80 2.97 15.46
C SER A 235 0.62 2.50 14.63
N VAL A 236 0.80 1.40 13.90
CA VAL A 236 -0.26 0.76 13.10
C VAL A 236 -0.99 -0.34 13.90
N LEU A 237 -0.71 -0.44 15.21
CA LEU A 237 -1.50 -1.19 16.21
C LEU A 237 -2.25 -0.28 17.17
N ALA A 238 -2.34 1.03 16.92
CA ALA A 238 -3.15 1.89 17.78
C ALA A 238 -4.49 1.17 18.03
N PRO A 239 -4.89 0.93 19.30
CA PRO A 239 -6.19 0.34 19.57
C PRO A 239 -7.19 1.16 18.76
N PRO A 240 -8.09 0.52 18.00
CA PRO A 240 -8.91 1.27 17.09
C PRO A 240 -9.61 2.37 17.87
N ALA A 241 -9.69 3.57 17.28
CA ALA A 241 -10.33 4.66 17.99
C ALA A 241 -11.73 4.21 18.44
N PRO A 242 -12.22 4.63 19.61
CA PRO A 242 -13.48 4.09 20.12
C PRO A 242 -14.62 4.19 19.12
N ASN A 243 -14.68 5.29 18.36
CA ASN A 243 -15.63 5.49 17.28
C ASN A 243 -14.83 5.80 16.01
N ASP A 244 -14.88 4.89 15.04
CA ASP A 244 -14.09 4.93 13.81
C ASP A 244 -14.91 4.20 12.74
N ALA A 245 -15.51 5.00 11.85
CA ALA A 245 -16.30 4.50 10.74
C ALA A 245 -15.54 4.78 9.45
N GLY A 246 -15.45 3.81 8.56
CA GLY A 246 -14.77 3.98 7.28
C GLY A 246 -15.56 3.43 6.10
N ILE A 247 -15.20 3.85 4.90
CA ILE A 247 -15.73 3.30 3.65
C ILE A 247 -14.71 2.32 3.07
N ALA A 248 -15.10 1.06 2.88
CA ALA A 248 -14.22 0.06 2.29
C ALA A 248 -14.24 0.13 0.75
N SER A 249 -15.41 0.39 0.16
CA SER A 249 -15.60 0.37 -1.29
C SER A 249 -16.82 1.16 -1.75
N ILE A 250 -16.78 1.59 -3.01
CA ILE A 250 -17.94 2.03 -3.78
C ILE A 250 -18.37 0.85 -4.66
N ASP A 251 -19.47 0.21 -4.27
CA ASP A 251 -19.97 -1.05 -4.83
C ASP A 251 -20.85 -0.84 -6.07
N SER A 252 -21.53 0.31 -6.14
CA SER A 252 -22.34 0.71 -7.28
C SER A 252 -22.16 2.21 -7.54
N PRO A 253 -22.04 2.64 -8.81
CA PRO A 253 -22.15 1.81 -10.00
C PRO A 253 -20.84 1.04 -10.34
N LEU A 254 -21.01 -0.22 -10.75
CA LEU A 254 -19.95 -1.11 -11.24
C LEU A 254 -20.47 -1.79 -12.51
N ASP A 255 -19.69 -1.76 -13.59
CA ASP A 255 -20.01 -2.38 -14.89
C ASP A 255 -21.46 -2.12 -15.36
N PHE A 256 -21.76 -0.86 -15.68
CA PHE A 256 -23.13 -0.37 -15.73
C PHE A 256 -23.48 0.36 -17.02
N CYS A 257 -24.77 0.35 -17.37
CA CYS A 257 -25.33 1.14 -18.45
C CYS A 257 -25.63 2.59 -18.02
N ALA A 258 -25.59 3.53 -18.96
CA ALA A 258 -26.04 4.90 -18.71
C ALA A 258 -27.51 4.91 -18.22
N GLY A 259 -27.80 5.77 -17.25
CA GLY A 259 -29.11 5.85 -16.62
C GLY A 259 -29.05 6.35 -15.18
N THR A 260 -30.21 6.35 -14.53
CA THR A 260 -30.32 6.68 -13.10
C THR A 260 -30.09 5.41 -12.28
N LEU A 261 -28.98 5.38 -11.54
CA LEU A 261 -28.53 4.22 -10.78
C LEU A 261 -28.27 4.56 -9.31
N PRO A 262 -28.39 3.59 -8.40
CA PRO A 262 -28.00 3.79 -7.02
C PRO A 262 -26.48 3.90 -6.88
N VAL A 263 -26.05 4.83 -6.02
CA VAL A 263 -24.69 4.83 -5.48
C VAL A 263 -24.71 4.06 -4.18
N THR A 264 -24.02 2.91 -4.16
CA THR A 264 -23.99 1.98 -3.03
C THR A 264 -22.55 1.81 -2.58
N VAL A 265 -22.32 1.79 -1.27
CA VAL A 265 -21.00 1.68 -0.65
C VAL A 265 -21.00 0.64 0.45
N THR A 266 -19.82 0.09 0.78
CA THR A 266 -19.64 -0.73 1.97
C THR A 266 -19.09 0.13 3.11
N LEU A 267 -19.94 0.37 4.12
CA LEU A 267 -19.58 1.01 5.39
C LEU A 267 -19.02 -0.04 6.35
N VAL A 268 -17.95 0.31 7.07
CA VAL A 268 -17.29 -0.58 8.03
C VAL A 268 -17.06 0.14 9.35
N ASN A 269 -17.31 -0.56 10.46
CA ASN A 269 -16.85 -0.16 11.79
C ASN A 269 -15.42 -0.66 12.00
N TYR A 270 -14.47 0.27 11.99
CA TYR A 270 -13.08 -0.02 12.33
C TYR A 270 -12.81 0.21 13.83
N GLY A 271 -13.72 0.87 14.54
CA GLY A 271 -13.55 1.26 15.93
C GLY A 271 -13.68 0.14 16.96
N SER A 272 -13.36 0.47 18.21
CA SER A 272 -13.47 -0.47 19.33
C SER A 272 -14.84 -0.46 20.02
N ASN A 273 -15.69 0.53 19.75
CA ASN A 273 -17.10 0.52 20.14
C ASN A 273 -17.96 0.03 18.99
N GLN A 274 -19.14 -0.48 19.32
CA GLN A 274 -20.19 -0.73 18.34
C GLN A 274 -20.58 0.59 17.65
N LEU A 275 -20.60 0.59 16.32
CA LEU A 275 -21.05 1.74 15.54
C LEU A 275 -22.57 1.71 15.43
N THR A 276 -23.21 2.78 15.90
CA THR A 276 -24.67 2.95 15.94
C THR A 276 -25.16 4.06 15.02
N SER A 277 -24.29 5.00 14.67
CA SER A 277 -24.53 6.05 13.68
C SER A 277 -23.26 6.50 12.99
N ALA A 278 -23.39 7.04 11.78
CA ALA A 278 -22.34 7.75 11.05
C ALA A 278 -22.99 8.66 10.00
N THR A 279 -22.32 9.75 9.65
CA THR A 279 -22.66 10.57 8.47
C THR A 279 -21.78 10.12 7.31
N ILE A 280 -22.38 9.80 6.17
CA ILE A 280 -21.66 9.45 4.95
C ILE A 280 -21.85 10.59 3.96
N ASN A 281 -20.77 11.32 3.72
CA ASN A 281 -20.69 12.38 2.74
C ASN A 281 -20.22 11.81 1.39
N TRP A 282 -20.66 12.44 0.31
CA TRP A 282 -20.29 12.00 -1.03
C TRP A 282 -20.41 13.15 -2.04
N GLU A 283 -19.61 13.06 -3.09
CA GLU A 283 -19.63 14.00 -4.21
C GLU A 283 -19.47 13.28 -5.55
N ILE A 284 -19.98 13.93 -6.60
CA ILE A 284 -19.82 13.49 -7.98
C ILE A 284 -19.17 14.64 -8.76
N ASN A 285 -17.99 14.40 -9.33
CA ASN A 285 -17.18 15.39 -10.05
C ASN A 285 -16.90 16.66 -9.23
N GLY A 286 -16.59 16.50 -7.94
CA GLY A 286 -16.34 17.60 -7.00
C GLY A 286 -17.61 18.37 -6.57
N VAL A 287 -18.80 17.91 -6.97
CA VAL A 287 -20.08 18.50 -6.56
C VAL A 287 -20.67 17.68 -5.43
N ALA A 288 -20.69 18.28 -4.24
CA ALA A 288 -21.27 17.68 -3.03
C ALA A 288 -22.74 17.28 -3.26
N GLN A 289 -23.08 16.07 -2.81
CA GLN A 289 -24.44 15.54 -2.79
C GLN A 289 -25.02 15.64 -1.38
N THR A 290 -26.31 15.33 -1.22
CA THR A 290 -26.95 15.29 0.10
C THR A 290 -26.29 14.22 0.97
N PRO A 291 -25.73 14.56 2.16
CA PRO A 291 -25.14 13.57 3.06
C PRO A 291 -26.17 12.53 3.51
N TYR A 292 -25.74 11.28 3.64
CA TYR A 292 -26.56 10.19 4.13
C TYR A 292 -26.33 10.00 5.63
N SER A 293 -27.38 10.11 6.45
CA SER A 293 -27.33 9.82 7.88
C SER A 293 -27.60 8.33 8.10
N TRP A 294 -26.55 7.54 8.32
CA TRP A 294 -26.67 6.13 8.63
C TRP A 294 -26.95 5.93 10.13
N SER A 295 -27.87 5.02 10.44
CA SER A 295 -28.13 4.52 11.79
C SER A 295 -28.33 3.02 11.74
N GLY A 296 -27.79 2.29 12.71
CA GLY A 296 -27.87 0.84 12.73
C GLY A 296 -27.03 0.25 13.86
N THR A 297 -26.45 -0.92 13.61
CA THR A 297 -25.55 -1.57 14.55
C THR A 297 -24.51 -2.37 13.77
N LEU A 298 -23.25 -1.93 13.82
CA LEU A 298 -22.10 -2.68 13.33
C LEU A 298 -21.22 -3.03 14.53
N ASP A 299 -21.04 -4.33 14.76
CA ASP A 299 -20.25 -4.86 15.87
C ASP A 299 -18.73 -4.72 15.59
N THR A 300 -17.89 -5.24 16.48
CA THR A 300 -16.42 -5.19 16.39
C THR A 300 -15.79 -6.57 16.18
N ASN A 301 -16.56 -7.65 16.34
CA ASN A 301 -16.02 -9.00 16.51
C ASN A 301 -15.69 -9.75 15.19
N ASP A 302 -16.47 -9.57 14.12
CA ASP A 302 -16.26 -10.26 12.83
C ASP A 302 -16.54 -9.34 11.63
N ILE A 303 -15.95 -9.62 10.47
CA ILE A 303 -16.06 -8.83 9.24
C ILE A 303 -17.51 -8.71 8.75
N SER A 304 -18.28 -9.79 8.90
CA SER A 304 -19.68 -9.88 8.50
C SER A 304 -20.61 -9.06 9.40
N SER A 305 -20.25 -8.89 10.68
CA SER A 305 -21.05 -8.14 11.66
C SER A 305 -20.60 -6.69 11.85
N ARG A 306 -19.39 -6.34 11.38
CA ARG A 306 -18.85 -4.97 11.42
C ARG A 306 -19.00 -4.18 10.13
N SER A 307 -19.64 -4.74 9.10
CA SER A 307 -19.80 -4.06 7.80
C SER A 307 -21.24 -4.16 7.27
N THR A 308 -21.63 -3.21 6.43
CA THR A 308 -22.93 -3.22 5.75
C THR A 308 -22.89 -2.42 4.45
N GLN A 309 -23.75 -2.77 3.50
CA GLN A 309 -23.95 -1.98 2.29
C GLN A 309 -24.97 -0.86 2.55
N VAL A 310 -24.63 0.35 2.12
CA VAL A 310 -25.48 1.54 2.25
C VAL A 310 -25.71 2.14 0.87
N THR A 311 -26.98 2.32 0.51
CA THR A 311 -27.36 3.07 -0.71
C THR A 311 -27.52 4.54 -0.35
N LEU A 312 -26.61 5.38 -0.83
CA LEU A 312 -26.55 6.81 -0.48
C LEU A 312 -27.61 7.64 -1.21
N GLY A 313 -27.94 7.24 -2.42
CA GLY A 313 -28.91 7.93 -3.28
C GLY A 313 -28.85 7.41 -4.71
N ASN A 314 -29.63 8.03 -5.59
CA ASN A 314 -29.58 7.77 -7.02
C ASN A 314 -28.91 8.93 -7.74
N TYR A 315 -28.12 8.62 -8.77
CA TYR A 315 -27.49 9.62 -9.65
C TYR A 315 -27.70 9.24 -11.11
N THR A 316 -27.86 10.23 -11.99
CA THR A 316 -28.01 10.03 -13.43
C THR A 316 -26.64 10.07 -14.11
N PHE A 317 -26.16 8.89 -14.52
CA PHE A 317 -24.91 8.73 -15.25
C PHE A 317 -25.19 8.78 -16.75
N ASN A 318 -24.61 9.76 -17.44
CA ASN A 318 -24.74 9.90 -18.88
C ASN A 318 -23.77 8.98 -19.62
N SER A 319 -24.17 8.56 -20.81
CA SER A 319 -23.30 7.77 -21.70
C SER A 319 -22.05 8.58 -22.06
N ASN A 320 -20.92 7.88 -22.20
CA ASN A 320 -19.63 8.43 -22.61
C ASN A 320 -19.03 9.52 -21.70
N VAL A 321 -19.54 9.68 -20.48
CA VAL A 321 -19.00 10.62 -19.50
C VAL A 321 -18.35 9.84 -18.34
N PRO A 322 -17.05 10.04 -18.06
CA PRO A 322 -16.45 9.53 -16.83
C PRO A 322 -16.91 10.38 -15.64
N TYR A 323 -17.19 9.72 -14.52
CA TYR A 323 -17.59 10.34 -13.26
C TYR A 323 -16.59 9.97 -12.17
N ALA A 324 -16.00 11.00 -11.55
CA ALA A 324 -15.26 10.86 -10.30
C ALA A 324 -16.26 10.82 -9.14
N ILE A 325 -16.24 9.75 -8.37
CA ILE A 325 -17.10 9.52 -7.22
C ILE A 325 -16.21 9.46 -5.99
N THR A 326 -16.41 10.38 -5.06
CA THR A 326 -15.70 10.40 -3.76
C THR A 326 -16.72 10.22 -2.65
N VAL A 327 -16.44 9.34 -1.69
CA VAL A 327 -17.29 9.08 -0.54
C VAL A 327 -16.42 9.05 0.71
N TRP A 328 -16.90 9.68 1.80
CA TRP A 328 -16.22 9.63 3.09
C TRP A 328 -17.18 9.61 4.27
N THR A 329 -16.72 9.08 5.39
CA THR A 329 -17.43 9.06 6.68
C THR A 329 -17.06 10.25 7.55
N GLU A 330 -18.00 10.67 8.39
CA GLU A 330 -17.81 11.63 9.47
C GLU A 330 -18.70 11.28 10.66
N SER A 331 -18.33 11.78 11.84
CA SER A 331 -19.15 11.77 13.05
C SER A 331 -19.63 10.38 13.52
N PRO A 332 -18.78 9.34 13.61
CA PRO A 332 -19.18 8.02 14.11
C PRO A 332 -19.73 8.13 15.54
N ASN A 333 -20.89 7.52 15.80
CA ASN A 333 -21.60 7.62 17.08
C ASN A 333 -21.84 9.08 17.55
N GLY A 334 -21.90 10.04 16.61
CA GLY A 334 -22.12 11.46 16.90
C GLY A 334 -20.92 12.20 17.49
N VAL A 335 -19.72 11.61 17.48
CA VAL A 335 -18.47 12.27 17.89
C VAL A 335 -17.51 12.38 16.72
N GLN A 336 -16.57 13.33 16.78
CA GLN A 336 -15.56 13.50 15.74
C GLN A 336 -14.77 12.20 15.51
N ASP A 337 -14.59 11.82 14.24
CA ASP A 337 -13.69 10.73 13.87
C ASP A 337 -12.24 11.19 14.03
N THR A 338 -11.45 10.41 14.75
CA THR A 338 -10.03 10.69 15.00
C THR A 338 -9.09 9.85 14.15
N THR A 339 -9.64 8.87 13.42
CA THR A 339 -8.90 7.97 12.55
C THR A 339 -9.33 8.24 11.11
N ASN A 340 -8.72 9.21 10.44
CA ASN A 340 -9.24 9.68 9.16
C ASN A 340 -8.68 8.96 7.91
N TYR A 341 -7.77 8.00 8.08
CA TYR A 341 -7.08 7.37 6.94
C TYR A 341 -7.95 6.35 6.18
N ASN A 342 -9.02 5.86 6.79
CA ASN A 342 -9.97 4.87 6.30
C ASN A 342 -11.35 5.48 5.99
N ASP A 343 -11.49 6.79 6.13
CA ASP A 343 -12.77 7.47 5.91
C ASP A 343 -13.11 7.55 4.43
N THR A 344 -12.12 7.90 3.59
CA THR A 344 -12.35 8.35 2.21
C THR A 344 -11.99 7.29 1.18
N VAL A 345 -12.90 7.06 0.22
CA VAL A 345 -12.66 6.27 -0.99
C VAL A 345 -13.06 7.09 -2.21
N ALA A 346 -12.23 7.07 -3.25
CA ALA A 346 -12.49 7.70 -4.54
C ALA A 346 -12.34 6.71 -5.68
N VAL A 347 -13.25 6.78 -6.66
CA VAL A 347 -13.17 5.98 -7.90
C VAL A 347 -13.58 6.81 -9.11
N VAL A 348 -13.03 6.49 -10.28
CA VAL A 348 -13.56 6.96 -11.56
C VAL A 348 -14.33 5.82 -12.22
N ARG A 349 -15.55 6.11 -12.67
CA ARG A 349 -16.46 5.15 -13.31
C ARG A 349 -17.08 5.77 -14.55
N LYS A 350 -17.20 4.98 -15.61
CA LYS A 350 -17.83 5.40 -16.87
C LYS A 350 -18.85 4.33 -17.28
N ALA A 351 -19.98 4.79 -17.79
CA ALA A 351 -21.01 3.89 -18.29
C ALA A 351 -20.52 3.12 -19.54
N ALA A 352 -20.94 1.86 -19.65
CA ALA A 352 -20.75 1.01 -20.81
C ALA A 352 -21.27 1.68 -22.09
N ILE A 353 -20.54 1.46 -23.19
CA ILE A 353 -20.78 2.16 -24.45
C ILE A 353 -22.06 1.64 -25.11
N SER A 354 -22.85 2.53 -25.68
CA SER A 354 -23.99 2.18 -26.51
C SER A 354 -24.23 3.23 -27.59
N GLY A 355 -24.83 2.82 -28.71
CA GLY A 355 -25.22 3.72 -29.79
C GLY A 355 -24.14 3.95 -30.83
N THR A 356 -24.18 5.13 -31.47
CA THR A 356 -23.26 5.48 -32.56
C THR A 356 -22.20 6.45 -32.06
N MET A 357 -20.93 6.05 -32.21
CA MET A 357 -19.75 6.84 -31.88
C MET A 357 -18.96 7.18 -33.14
N SER A 358 -18.12 8.20 -33.08
CA SER A 358 -17.27 8.63 -34.20
C SER A 358 -15.79 8.45 -33.88
N ILE A 359 -15.03 7.98 -34.87
CA ILE A 359 -13.57 7.83 -34.80
C ILE A 359 -12.94 8.81 -35.80
N GLY A 360 -11.99 9.61 -35.33
CA GLY A 360 -11.19 10.52 -36.14
C GLY A 360 -10.72 11.75 -35.35
N PRO A 361 -9.93 12.65 -35.94
CA PRO A 361 -9.29 13.76 -35.21
C PRO A 361 -10.22 14.68 -34.42
N SER A 362 -11.51 14.72 -34.78
CA SER A 362 -12.56 15.46 -34.09
C SER A 362 -13.76 14.59 -33.71
N GLY A 363 -13.58 13.27 -33.68
CA GLY A 363 -14.60 12.31 -33.27
C GLY A 363 -14.68 12.17 -31.75
N ASP A 364 -15.58 11.31 -31.29
CA ASP A 364 -15.66 10.91 -29.88
C ASP A 364 -14.39 10.19 -29.42
N TYR A 365 -13.73 9.50 -30.35
CA TYR A 365 -12.40 8.90 -30.20
C TYR A 365 -11.47 9.41 -31.30
N THR A 366 -10.21 9.66 -30.94
CA THR A 366 -9.25 10.18 -31.91
C THR A 366 -8.76 9.10 -32.89
N ASN A 367 -8.74 7.86 -32.43
CA ASN A 367 -8.18 6.70 -33.11
C ASN A 367 -8.94 5.40 -32.72
N PHE A 368 -8.60 4.26 -33.32
CA PHE A 368 -9.27 2.99 -33.03
C PHE A 368 -8.86 2.42 -31.68
N THR A 369 -7.58 2.57 -31.29
CA THR A 369 -7.09 2.12 -29.98
C THR A 369 -7.92 2.71 -28.85
N ASP A 370 -8.13 4.04 -28.80
CA ASP A 370 -8.93 4.71 -27.77
C ASP A 370 -10.36 4.15 -27.71
N ALA A 371 -10.97 3.89 -28.88
CA ALA A 371 -12.34 3.39 -28.98
C ALA A 371 -12.46 1.94 -28.46
N ILE A 372 -11.47 1.11 -28.76
CA ILE A 372 -11.43 -0.29 -28.32
C ILE A 372 -11.06 -0.37 -26.84
N ASP A 373 -10.10 0.41 -26.37
CA ASP A 373 -9.72 0.48 -24.95
C ASP A 373 -10.93 0.86 -24.10
N ASP A 374 -11.71 1.85 -24.53
CA ASP A 374 -12.93 2.26 -23.84
C ASP A 374 -14.01 1.16 -23.84
N LEU A 375 -14.13 0.42 -24.95
CA LEU A 375 -15.08 -0.69 -25.10
C LEU A 375 -14.69 -1.90 -24.25
N VAL A 376 -13.41 -2.24 -24.19
CA VAL A 376 -12.87 -3.33 -23.38
C VAL A 376 -12.95 -2.98 -21.89
N THR A 377 -12.64 -1.73 -21.54
CA THR A 377 -12.62 -1.27 -20.14
C THR A 377 -14.02 -1.14 -19.55
N ASN A 378 -14.97 -0.57 -20.30
CA ASN A 378 -16.29 -0.23 -19.77
C ASN A 378 -17.41 -1.15 -20.24
N GLY A 379 -17.13 -2.03 -21.22
CA GLY A 379 -18.12 -2.93 -21.80
C GLY A 379 -19.12 -2.25 -22.73
N VAL A 380 -20.12 -3.02 -23.15
CA VAL A 380 -21.18 -2.59 -24.08
C VAL A 380 -22.57 -2.72 -23.47
N CYS A 381 -23.39 -1.69 -23.63
CA CYS A 381 -24.79 -1.67 -23.20
C CYS A 381 -25.75 -1.55 -24.39
N GLY A 382 -25.65 -2.49 -25.33
CA GLY A 382 -26.45 -2.55 -26.55
C GLY A 382 -25.62 -2.38 -27.82
N PRO A 383 -26.26 -2.21 -28.99
CA PRO A 383 -25.55 -2.09 -30.26
C PRO A 383 -24.61 -0.89 -30.27
N VAL A 384 -23.34 -1.12 -30.62
CA VAL A 384 -22.32 -0.09 -30.80
C VAL A 384 -21.95 0.00 -32.28
N VAL A 385 -21.98 1.20 -32.83
CA VAL A 385 -21.58 1.50 -34.22
C VAL A 385 -20.54 2.60 -34.22
N PHE A 386 -19.33 2.30 -34.69
CA PHE A 386 -18.30 3.31 -34.92
C PHE A 386 -18.37 3.85 -36.35
N LYS A 387 -18.57 5.16 -36.50
CA LYS A 387 -18.48 5.90 -37.77
C LYS A 387 -17.09 6.50 -37.89
N VAL A 388 -16.30 5.98 -38.83
CA VAL A 388 -14.91 6.38 -38.99
C VAL A 388 -14.80 7.51 -40.02
N ALA A 389 -14.20 8.64 -39.63
CA ALA A 389 -13.90 9.73 -40.53
C ALA A 389 -12.77 9.33 -41.51
N PRO A 390 -12.79 9.79 -42.77
CA PRO A 390 -11.70 9.53 -43.71
C PRO A 390 -10.35 9.99 -43.17
N GLY A 391 -9.34 9.12 -43.22
CA GLY A 391 -8.01 9.40 -42.70
C GLY A 391 -7.10 8.17 -42.82
N THR A 392 -5.82 8.35 -42.47
CA THR A 392 -4.87 7.25 -42.33
C THR A 392 -4.69 6.95 -40.84
N TYR A 393 -5.04 5.73 -40.44
CA TYR A 393 -4.90 5.22 -39.08
C TYR A 393 -3.88 4.08 -39.15
N THR A 394 -2.76 4.18 -38.45
CA THR A 394 -1.65 3.20 -38.49
C THR A 394 -1.55 2.51 -37.15
N GLU A 395 -2.45 1.56 -36.92
CA GLU A 395 -2.71 0.95 -35.61
C GLU A 395 -2.98 -0.55 -35.77
N GLN A 396 -2.74 -1.32 -34.71
CA GLN A 396 -3.19 -2.71 -34.60
C GLN A 396 -4.47 -2.73 -33.76
N ILE A 397 -5.53 -3.36 -34.28
CA ILE A 397 -6.79 -3.53 -33.58
C ILE A 397 -6.83 -4.94 -33.00
N GLU A 398 -6.98 -5.04 -31.68
CA GLU A 398 -7.14 -6.30 -30.96
C GLU A 398 -8.38 -6.21 -30.07
N LEU A 399 -9.32 -7.13 -30.25
CA LEU A 399 -10.54 -7.28 -29.45
C LEU A 399 -10.43 -8.62 -28.72
N ASN A 400 -10.28 -8.57 -27.40
CA ASN A 400 -10.09 -9.75 -26.55
C ASN A 400 -11.39 -10.21 -25.89
#